data_AF-A0A2W4M3D0-F1
#
_entry.id   AF-A0A2W4M3D0-F1
#
_cell.length_a   1.000
_cell.length_b   1.000
_cell.length_c   1.000
_cell.angle_alpha   90.00
_cell.angle_beta   90.00
_cell.angle_gamma   90.00
#
_symmetry.space_group_name_H-M   'P 1'
#
loop_
_entity.id
_entity.type
_entity.pdbx_description
1 polymer ?
#
loop_
_entity_poly.entity_id
_entity_poly.type
_entity_poly.pdbx_seq_one_letter_code
_entity_poly.pdbx_strand_id
1 'polypeptide(L)'
;MSDTVRAVKRRSLEQRLAALTDEHDAVSRQLLSTLDPSAEVRLKRQLANLEAEMAQVEADLRALDGAPSAAPAPAGPLVTDRVALRKALIDHFRLEELKTLCFDLGVDFENIAGESKSGKALELVQYFERRGRLEQLAAKIREERPNAGI
;
A
#
# COMPACT_ATOMS: atom_id res chain seq x y z
N MET A 1 -23.12 -7.08 -35.79
CA MET A 1 -23.11 -5.61 -35.54
C MET A 1 -22.61 -5.24 -34.13
N SER A 2 -22.74 -6.10 -33.12
CA SER A 2 -22.34 -5.80 -31.74
C SER A 2 -20.83 -5.71 -31.47
N ASP A 3 -19.99 -6.46 -32.20
CA ASP A 3 -18.53 -6.45 -31.99
C ASP A 3 -17.86 -5.16 -32.47
N THR A 4 -18.35 -4.58 -33.56
CA THR A 4 -17.82 -3.33 -34.12
C THR A 4 -18.03 -2.16 -33.17
N VAL A 5 -19.21 -2.09 -32.52
CA VAL A 5 -19.53 -1.03 -31.55
C VAL A 5 -18.67 -1.16 -30.29
N ARG A 6 -18.44 -2.39 -29.80
CA ARG A 6 -17.55 -2.64 -28.66
C ARG A 6 -16.09 -2.28 -28.97
N ALA A 7 -15.61 -2.63 -30.16
CA ALA A 7 -14.25 -2.30 -30.61
C ALA A 7 -14.03 -0.78 -30.72
N VAL A 8 -15.00 -0.05 -31.27
CA VAL A 8 -14.95 1.42 -31.36
C VAL A 8 -14.97 2.06 -29.98
N LYS A 9 -15.85 1.59 -29.09
CA LYS A 9 -15.94 2.10 -27.72
C LYS A 9 -14.66 1.82 -26.92
N ARG A 10 -14.06 0.64 -27.10
CA ARG A 10 -12.76 0.28 -26.52
C ARG A 10 -11.66 1.24 -26.98
N ARG A 11 -11.55 1.48 -28.28
CA ARG A 11 -10.56 2.40 -28.86
C ARG A 11 -10.73 3.82 -28.33
N SER A 12 -11.97 4.29 -28.20
CA SER A 12 -12.29 5.60 -27.61
C SER A 12 -11.86 5.70 -26.14
N LEU A 13 -12.07 4.64 -25.36
CA LEU A 13 -11.64 4.60 -23.96
C LEU A 13 -10.13 4.53 -23.83
N GLU A 14 -9.45 3.75 -24.68
CA GLU A 14 -7.98 3.66 -24.71
C GLU A 14 -7.36 5.02 -25.07
N GLN A 15 -7.93 5.74 -26.04
CA GLN A 15 -7.50 7.10 -26.39
C GLN A 15 -7.71 8.09 -25.24
N ARG A 16 -8.86 8.01 -24.55
CA ARG A 16 -9.14 8.88 -23.40
C ARG A 16 -8.25 8.57 -22.20
N LEU A 17 -7.91 7.31 -21.98
CA LEU A 17 -6.98 6.89 -20.94
C LEU A 17 -5.59 7.44 -21.22
N ALA A 18 -5.09 7.28 -22.45
CA ALA A 18 -3.79 7.83 -22.85
C ALA A 18 -3.73 9.36 -22.63
N ALA A 19 -4.77 10.09 -23.02
CA ALA A 19 -4.83 11.54 -22.82
C ALA A 19 -4.81 11.94 -21.33
N LEU A 20 -5.54 11.21 -20.48
CA LEU A 20 -5.56 11.47 -19.04
C LEU A 20 -4.21 11.14 -18.38
N THR A 21 -3.52 10.10 -18.82
CA THR A 21 -2.17 9.76 -18.35
C THR A 21 -1.17 10.87 -18.72
N ASP A 22 -1.22 11.36 -19.97
CA ASP A 22 -0.36 12.45 -20.41
C ASP A 22 -0.60 13.74 -19.60
N GLU A 23 -1.86 14.05 -19.31
CA GLU A 23 -2.26 15.21 -18.51
C GLU A 23 -1.81 15.05 -17.04
N HIS A 24 -1.99 13.87 -16.45
CA HIS A 24 -1.46 13.55 -15.12
C HIS A 24 0.05 13.75 -15.02
N ASP A 25 0.80 13.27 -16.02
CA ASP A 25 2.25 13.39 -16.05
C ASP A 25 2.71 14.83 -16.26
N ALA A 26 1.97 15.62 -17.04
CA ALA A 26 2.23 17.04 -17.19
C ALA A 26 2.02 17.80 -15.86
N VAL A 27 0.89 17.55 -15.19
CA VAL A 27 0.56 18.20 -13.91
C VAL A 27 1.53 17.76 -12.81
N SER A 28 1.89 16.48 -12.74
CA SER A 28 2.87 15.97 -11.78
C SER A 28 4.25 16.60 -11.97
N ARG A 29 4.70 16.76 -13.22
CA ARG A 29 5.95 17.48 -13.53
C ARG A 29 5.89 18.95 -13.13
N GLN A 30 4.74 19.59 -13.33
CA GLN A 30 4.52 20.98 -12.91
C GLN A 30 4.49 21.13 -11.38
N LEU A 31 3.96 20.14 -10.66
CA LEU A 31 3.96 20.11 -9.19
C LEU A 31 5.37 19.93 -8.64
N LEU A 32 6.15 19.03 -9.24
CA LEU A 32 7.56 18.82 -8.91
C LEU A 32 8.45 20.02 -9.25
N SER A 33 8.07 20.86 -10.21
CA SER A 33 8.81 22.10 -10.51
C SER A 33 8.40 23.28 -9.63
N THR A 34 7.20 23.26 -9.04
CA THR A 34 6.76 24.26 -8.05
C THR A 34 7.23 23.94 -6.64
N LEU A 35 7.44 22.66 -6.32
CA LEU A 35 8.17 22.24 -5.13
C LEU A 35 9.67 22.35 -5.42
N ASP A 36 10.31 23.46 -5.00
CA ASP A 36 11.76 23.59 -5.03
C ASP A 36 12.41 22.28 -4.51
N PRO A 37 13.39 21.67 -5.20
CA PRO A 37 14.00 20.41 -4.77
C PRO A 37 14.53 20.46 -3.32
N SER A 38 14.92 21.65 -2.85
CA SER A 38 15.34 21.89 -1.48
C SER A 38 14.15 21.91 -0.50
N ALA A 39 12.98 22.36 -0.94
CA ALA A 39 11.73 22.23 -0.19
C ALA A 39 11.30 20.76 -0.09
N GLU A 40 11.41 19.98 -1.17
CA GLU A 40 11.13 18.54 -1.14
C GLU A 40 12.03 17.79 -0.15
N VAL A 41 13.34 18.03 -0.19
CA VAL A 41 14.30 17.42 0.75
C VAL A 41 13.99 17.84 2.20
N ARG A 42 13.64 19.11 2.42
CA ARG A 42 13.28 19.62 3.76
C ARG A 42 12.01 18.96 4.29
N LEU A 43 10.97 18.85 3.47
CA LEU A 43 9.71 18.21 3.83
C LEU A 43 9.90 16.72 4.12
N LYS A 44 10.71 16.02 3.31
CA LYS A 44 11.06 14.61 3.58
C LYS A 44 11.75 14.43 4.93
N ARG A 45 12.68 15.32 5.27
CA ARG A 45 13.33 15.31 6.60
C ARG A 45 12.35 15.62 7.73
N GLN A 46 11.46 16.60 7.54
CA GLN A 46 10.43 16.93 8.53
C GLN A 46 9.47 15.76 8.74
N LEU A 47 9.08 15.05 7.68
CA LEU A 47 8.24 13.86 7.77
C LEU A 47 8.93 12.75 8.57
N ALA A 48 10.20 12.44 8.27
CA ALA A 48 10.95 11.42 9.00
C ALA A 48 11.09 11.75 10.49
N ASN A 49 11.27 13.03 10.83
CA ASN A 49 11.32 13.46 12.24
C ASN A 49 9.96 13.27 12.94
N LEU A 50 8.86 13.66 12.29
CA LEU A 50 7.52 13.48 12.84
C LEU A 50 7.18 12.00 13.02
N GLU A 51 7.53 11.15 12.06
CA GLU A 51 7.34 9.69 12.15
C GLU A 51 8.12 9.11 13.35
N ALA A 52 9.35 9.56 13.58
CA ALA A 52 10.14 9.13 14.75
C ALA A 52 9.53 9.61 16.07
N GLU A 53 9.07 10.86 16.15
CA GLU A 53 8.36 11.37 17.32
C GLU A 53 7.07 10.59 17.61
N MET A 54 6.26 10.32 16.57
CA MET A 54 5.05 9.53 16.70
C MET A 54 5.35 8.12 17.25
N ALA A 55 6.35 7.43 16.69
CA ALA A 55 6.74 6.10 17.15
C ALA A 55 7.19 6.10 18.62
N GLN A 56 7.89 7.16 19.06
CA GLN A 56 8.30 7.30 20.46
C GLN A 56 7.10 7.52 21.38
N VAL A 57 6.17 8.42 21.00
CA VAL A 57 4.95 8.68 21.77
C VAL A 57 4.09 7.42 21.86
N GLU A 58 3.95 6.66 20.79
CA GLU A 58 3.25 5.37 20.80
C GLU A 58 3.91 4.35 21.74
N ALA A 59 5.24 4.28 21.76
CA ALA A 59 5.99 3.40 22.67
C ALA A 59 5.80 3.82 24.13
N ASP A 60 5.82 5.12 24.42
CA ASP A 60 5.62 5.67 25.76
C ASP A 60 4.19 5.42 26.25
N LEU A 61 3.18 5.63 25.40
CA LEU A 61 1.78 5.32 25.71
C LEU A 61 1.59 3.82 26.02
N ARG A 62 2.17 2.93 25.20
CA ARG A 62 2.14 1.48 25.46
C ARG A 62 2.79 1.12 26.80
N ALA A 63 3.88 1.78 27.17
CA ALA A 63 4.56 1.55 28.45
C ALA A 63 3.69 1.99 29.65
N LEU A 64 2.93 3.08 29.48
CA LEU A 64 2.00 3.60 30.50
C LEU A 64 0.74 2.72 30.64
N ASP A 65 0.25 2.12 29.54
CA ASP A 65 -0.95 1.27 29.52
C ASP A 65 -0.74 -0.14 30.12
N GLY A 66 0.45 -0.46 30.62
CA GLY A 66 0.66 -1.61 31.53
C GLY A 66 0.42 -3.00 30.92
N ALA A 67 0.90 -3.28 29.70
CA ALA A 67 1.03 -4.66 29.24
C ALA A 67 2.33 -5.28 29.79
N PRO A 68 2.29 -6.36 30.59
CA PRO A 68 3.50 -7.06 31.01
C PRO A 68 4.07 -7.83 29.84
N SER A 69 5.39 -7.70 29.65
CA SER A 69 6.33 -8.72 29.17
C SER A 69 5.70 -9.96 28.50
N ALA A 70 5.58 -9.92 27.17
CA ALA A 70 5.69 -11.13 26.39
C ALA A 70 7.18 -11.35 26.06
N ALA A 71 7.95 -11.83 27.04
CA ALA A 71 9.15 -12.60 26.74
C ALA A 71 8.73 -13.97 26.15
N PRO A 72 9.56 -14.56 25.28
CA PRO A 72 9.10 -15.41 24.18
C PRO A 72 8.94 -16.88 24.62
N ALA A 73 7.80 -17.48 24.27
CA ALA A 73 7.66 -18.94 24.21
C ALA A 73 7.51 -19.35 22.73
N PRO A 74 8.17 -20.44 22.28
CA PRO A 74 8.52 -20.65 20.89
C PRO A 74 7.35 -21.26 20.11
N ALA A 75 6.87 -20.53 19.12
CA ALA A 75 6.01 -21.06 18.06
C ALA A 75 6.59 -20.70 16.69
N GLY A 76 7.81 -21.17 16.42
CA GLY A 76 8.47 -21.10 15.11
C GLY A 76 8.77 -19.69 14.58
N PRO A 77 9.72 -19.53 13.64
CA PRO A 77 9.91 -18.28 12.96
C PRO A 77 8.76 -18.11 11.94
N LEU A 78 7.63 -17.55 12.36
CA LEU A 78 6.73 -16.89 11.40
C LEU A 78 7.41 -15.56 11.02
N VAL A 79 8.51 -15.66 10.28
CA VAL A 79 9.06 -14.51 9.56
C VAL A 79 8.01 -14.21 8.51
N THR A 80 7.26 -13.12 8.67
CA THR A 80 6.29 -12.67 7.68
C THR A 80 7.05 -12.35 6.40
N ASP A 81 7.11 -13.31 5.47
CA ASP A 81 7.84 -13.14 4.23
C ASP A 81 7.05 -12.21 3.31
N ARG A 82 7.58 -11.00 3.12
CA ARG A 82 7.04 -10.00 2.19
C ARG A 82 6.81 -10.56 0.78
N VAL A 83 7.64 -11.51 0.35
CA VAL A 83 7.50 -12.15 -0.96
C VAL A 83 6.26 -13.05 -0.99
N ALA A 84 6.03 -13.81 0.09
CA ALA A 84 4.86 -14.66 0.22
C ALA A 84 3.57 -13.84 0.35
N LEU A 85 3.57 -12.77 1.15
CA LEU A 85 2.44 -11.84 1.26
C LEU A 85 2.08 -11.20 -0.07
N ARG A 86 3.08 -10.68 -0.80
CA ARG A 86 2.86 -10.10 -2.13
C ARG A 86 2.27 -11.12 -3.09
N LYS A 87 2.80 -12.34 -3.09
CA LYS A 87 2.30 -13.42 -3.95
C LYS A 87 0.86 -13.79 -3.59
N ALA A 88 0.53 -13.91 -2.31
CA ALA A 88 -0.82 -14.16 -1.84
C ALA A 88 -1.82 -13.09 -2.32
N LEU A 89 -1.44 -11.81 -2.22
CA LEU A 89 -2.24 -10.68 -2.72
C LEU A 89 -2.40 -10.71 -4.25
N ILE A 90 -1.38 -11.14 -4.99
CA ILE A 90 -1.47 -11.22 -6.46
C ILE A 90 -2.30 -12.42 -6.91
N ASP A 91 -2.18 -13.58 -6.25
CA ASP A 91 -2.78 -14.83 -6.70
C ASP A 91 -4.23 -14.96 -6.23
N HIS A 92 -4.57 -14.46 -5.03
CA HIS A 92 -5.87 -14.67 -4.39
C HIS A 92 -6.76 -13.44 -4.31
N PHE A 93 -6.25 -12.23 -4.60
CA PHE A 93 -7.03 -11.00 -4.59
C PHE A 93 -7.10 -10.35 -5.96
N ARG A 94 -8.26 -9.77 -6.27
CA ARG A 94 -8.50 -8.86 -7.38
C ARG A 94 -8.29 -7.41 -6.93
N LEU A 95 -8.15 -6.50 -7.88
CA LEU A 95 -7.88 -5.08 -7.60
C LEU A 95 -8.93 -4.46 -6.66
N GLU A 96 -10.21 -4.74 -6.90
CA GLU A 96 -11.31 -4.29 -6.03
C GLU A 96 -11.22 -4.88 -4.61
N GLU A 97 -10.84 -6.15 -4.48
CA GLU A 97 -10.68 -6.79 -3.18
C GLU A 97 -9.47 -6.23 -2.41
N LEU A 98 -8.40 -5.83 -3.12
CA LEU A 98 -7.29 -5.11 -2.52
C LEU A 98 -7.74 -3.73 -2.00
N LYS A 99 -8.63 -3.04 -2.73
CA LYS A 99 -9.18 -1.76 -2.29
C LYS A 99 -10.03 -1.91 -1.03
N THR A 100 -10.88 -2.94 -0.98
CA THR A 100 -11.63 -3.29 0.24
C THR A 100 -10.70 -3.66 1.39
N LEU A 101 -9.68 -4.49 1.14
CA LEU A 101 -8.69 -4.85 2.16
C LEU A 101 -7.96 -3.62 2.72
N CYS A 102 -7.61 -2.66 1.86
CA CYS A 102 -7.03 -1.40 2.29
C CYS A 102 -7.99 -0.59 3.15
N PHE A 103 -9.25 -0.48 2.73
CA PHE A 103 -10.29 0.21 3.48
C PHE A 103 -10.47 -0.38 4.89
N ASP A 104 -10.55 -1.71 5.00
CA ASP A 104 -10.69 -2.41 6.29
C ASP A 104 -9.47 -2.23 7.20
N LEU A 105 -8.28 -2.12 6.61
CA LEU A 105 -7.03 -1.87 7.34
C LEU A 105 -6.78 -0.38 7.63
N GLY A 106 -7.69 0.50 7.20
CA GLY A 106 -7.57 1.95 7.37
C GLY A 106 -6.49 2.60 6.49
N VAL A 107 -6.20 1.99 5.33
CA VAL A 107 -5.23 2.47 4.36
C VAL A 107 -5.95 3.02 3.13
N ASP A 108 -5.54 4.20 2.70
CA ASP A 108 -6.06 4.80 1.47
C ASP A 108 -5.41 4.14 0.24
N PHE A 109 -6.19 3.35 -0.50
CA PHE A 109 -5.76 2.66 -1.70
C PHE A 109 -5.32 3.62 -2.83
N GLU A 110 -5.88 4.83 -2.88
CA GLU A 110 -5.53 5.83 -3.88
C GLU A 110 -4.12 6.38 -3.65
N ASN A 111 -3.67 6.42 -2.38
CA ASN A 111 -2.31 6.84 -2.02
C ASN A 111 -1.23 5.76 -2.23
N ILE A 112 -1.62 4.53 -2.59
CA ILE A 112 -0.66 3.45 -2.88
C ILE A 112 -0.14 3.61 -4.30
N ALA A 113 1.17 3.70 -4.48
CA ALA A 113 1.75 3.81 -5.81
C ALA A 113 1.58 2.49 -6.61
N GLY A 114 1.54 2.60 -7.94
CA GLY A 114 1.47 1.46 -8.85
C GLY A 114 0.16 1.39 -9.63
N GLU A 115 0.27 1.24 -10.95
CA GLU A 115 -0.88 1.20 -11.86
C GLU A 115 -1.42 -0.21 -12.09
N SER A 116 -0.59 -1.21 -11.83
CA SER A 116 -0.95 -2.62 -11.96
C SER A 116 -1.26 -3.22 -10.60
N LYS A 117 -2.10 -4.27 -10.58
CA LYS A 117 -2.43 -5.04 -9.37
C LYS A 117 -1.16 -5.50 -8.63
N SER A 118 -0.16 -5.97 -9.38
CA SER A 118 1.12 -6.41 -8.83
C SER A 118 1.93 -5.27 -8.22
N GLY A 119 1.88 -4.07 -8.82
CA GLY A 119 2.48 -2.86 -8.28
C GLY A 119 1.81 -2.41 -6.99
N LYS A 120 0.47 -2.31 -6.99
CA LYS A 120 -0.31 -1.99 -5.78
C LYS A 120 -0.07 -3.00 -4.65
N ALA A 121 -0.01 -4.30 -4.95
CA ALA A 121 0.29 -5.33 -3.95
C ALA A 121 1.70 -5.18 -3.36
N LEU A 122 2.71 -4.85 -4.17
CA LEU A 122 4.07 -4.60 -3.71
C LEU A 122 4.13 -3.37 -2.79
N GLU A 123 3.53 -2.26 -3.20
CA GLU A 123 3.53 -1.02 -2.43
C GLU A 123 2.70 -1.13 -1.15
N LEU A 124 1.60 -1.90 -1.17
CA LEU A 124 0.85 -2.24 0.03
C LEU A 124 1.73 -2.98 1.05
N VAL A 125 2.43 -4.03 0.62
CA VAL A 125 3.32 -4.79 1.51
C VAL A 125 4.43 -3.90 2.06
N GLN A 126 5.07 -3.07 1.22
CA GLN A 126 6.08 -2.10 1.68
C GLN A 126 5.52 -1.06 2.65
N TYR A 127 4.29 -0.59 2.42
CA TYR A 127 3.60 0.37 3.29
C TYR A 127 3.41 -0.17 4.71
N PHE A 128 3.02 -1.45 4.83
CA PHE A 128 2.89 -2.13 6.12
C PHE A 128 4.25 -2.52 6.72
N GLU A 129 5.25 -2.86 5.90
CA GLU A 129 6.63 -3.16 6.32
C GLU A 129 7.29 -1.96 6.99
N ARG A 130 7.23 -0.78 6.36
CA ARG A 130 7.81 0.46 6.90
C ARG A 130 7.20 0.86 8.24
N ARG A 131 5.97 0.43 8.52
CA ARG A 131 5.24 0.70 9.77
C ARG A 131 5.29 -0.45 10.78
N GLY A 132 6.02 -1.53 10.50
CA GLY A 132 6.07 -2.70 11.38
C GLY A 132 4.72 -3.42 11.55
N ARG A 133 3.77 -3.21 10.62
CA ARG A 133 2.40 -3.75 10.65
C ARG A 133 2.18 -4.90 9.65
N LEU A 134 3.26 -5.54 9.18
CA LEU A 134 3.19 -6.69 8.26
C LEU A 134 2.35 -7.85 8.81
N GLU A 135 2.48 -8.14 10.10
CA GLU A 135 1.69 -9.17 10.78
C GLU A 135 0.19 -8.89 10.73
N GLN A 136 -0.22 -7.63 10.80
CA GLN A 136 -1.62 -7.26 10.71
C GLN A 136 -2.17 -7.49 9.30
N LEU A 137 -1.39 -7.16 8.27
CA LEU A 137 -1.74 -7.47 6.88
C LEU A 137 -1.83 -8.99 6.68
N ALA A 138 -0.88 -9.76 7.21
CA ALA A 138 -0.89 -11.22 7.13
C ALA A 138 -2.08 -11.85 7.85
N ALA A 139 -2.42 -11.37 9.04
CA ALA A 139 -3.60 -11.80 9.79
C ALA A 139 -4.88 -11.54 8.99
N LYS A 140 -5.03 -10.35 8.41
CA LYS A 140 -6.21 -10.00 7.60
C LYS A 140 -6.29 -10.84 6.32
N ILE A 141 -5.17 -11.11 5.65
CA ILE A 141 -5.15 -11.99 4.48
C ILE A 141 -5.56 -13.42 4.85
N ARG A 142 -5.07 -13.96 5.98
CA ARG A 142 -5.45 -15.30 6.47
C ARG A 142 -6.93 -15.38 6.85
N GLU A 143 -7.48 -14.32 7.43
CA GLU A 143 -8.90 -14.22 7.76
C GLU A 143 -9.78 -14.25 6.52
N GLU A 144 -9.46 -13.41 5.52
CA GLU A 144 -10.23 -13.32 4.27
C GLU A 144 -10.01 -14.54 3.36
N ARG A 145 -8.80 -15.10 3.34
CA ARG A 145 -8.37 -16.16 2.45
C ARG A 145 -7.49 -17.18 3.20
N PRO A 146 -8.08 -18.10 3.98
CA PRO A 146 -7.33 -19.13 4.70
C PRO A 146 -6.56 -20.09 3.79
N ASN A 147 -6.86 -20.12 2.49
CA ASN A 147 -6.18 -20.95 1.49
C ASN A 147 -4.97 -20.25 0.83
N ALA A 148 -4.57 -19.06 1.28
CA ALA A 148 -3.52 -18.26 0.65
C ALA A 148 -2.07 -18.77 0.90
N GLY A 149 -1.88 -19.78 1.75
CA GLY A 149 -0.59 -20.43 1.97
C GLY A 149 0.43 -19.61 2.77
N ILE A 150 -0.04 -18.67 3.59
CA ILE A 150 0.74 -17.80 4.49
C ILE A 150 0.16 -17.83 5.91
#